data_AF-A0AAV5TPD1-F1
#
_entry.id   AF-A0AAV5TPD1-F1
#
_cell.length_a   1.000
_cell.length_b   1.000
_cell.length_c   1.000
_cell.angle_alpha   90.00
_cell.angle_beta   90.00
_cell.angle_gamma   90.00
#
_symmetry.space_group_name_H-M   'P 1'
#
loop_
_entity.id
_entity.type
_entity.pdbx_description
1 polymer ?
#
loop_
_entity_poly.entity_id
_entity_poly.type
_entity_poly.pdbx_seq_one_letter_code
_entity_poly.pdbx_strand_id
1 'polypeptide(L)'
;LSLFSFCVDMKTRLDVADVIAEIPQQRALVRLFDEDTNQLRVWTNQLLDGIERLTSAQNLVTEATRSVGATISQFNDRRFPLDEVELDMPQLTARLSAALNEQANGMELLAQQLDNCVRYPISKMHKELESLVEKASVKYESIQEDLIDAEEKYMKCSRKDSKKSNELLGELTMARNRYNSEAIDYVTRMNGIQSTRYTLLIEPLLSLLHAFKSFHSVGAESCKTTEYTSILTEGQEKMQSVVRADQISRKGSAEKLSVLTNRLNDDDFDVSPACSSHNKQGYLRIRMKTGLFTSNWDRFFIFVQGTSLMHQRSDDLVSEHLVSLQGSTVSEATEADRRYVFIVTQPSRVPDRQLTFQACSNKDLIEWINVIRNLAVSSSSPVSNLQIDESELDITSHPIQFDLLTIGQLPSPSSLKPNENRPHFEVRFLGSVQMAGVPSGGEQAVQASIDKVLLARKIHEIESPHPVHLICSSRRVLLKDANDETTLKAFFDFSDIALWMVSKRNENHFALITSAKDNRSDEEGIHLMCSVLEAADGAANVCSLLAQETSDAFQEAQGELSAVRLAEKKKEDEKYESFSPIGDH
;
A
#
# COMPACT_ATOMS: atom_id res chain seq x y z
N LEU A 1 -17.20 3.49 72.12
CA LEU A 1 -18.07 2.30 71.96
C LEU A 1 -19.47 2.45 72.59
N SER A 2 -19.75 3.37 73.54
CA SER A 2 -21.12 3.53 74.08
C SER A 2 -22.04 4.51 73.35
N LEU A 3 -21.53 5.32 72.42
CA LEU A 3 -22.36 6.20 71.56
C LEU A 3 -22.86 5.51 70.28
N PHE A 4 -22.21 4.42 69.85
CA PHE A 4 -22.57 3.69 68.62
C PHE A 4 -23.77 2.75 68.81
N SER A 5 -24.11 2.36 70.04
CA SER A 5 -25.21 1.44 70.29
C SER A 5 -26.60 2.09 70.28
N PHE A 6 -26.68 3.43 70.20
CA PHE A 6 -27.94 4.18 70.06
C PHE A 6 -28.30 4.50 68.59
N CYS A 7 -27.43 4.15 67.63
CA CYS A 7 -27.57 4.51 66.22
C CYS A 7 -28.33 3.50 65.36
N VAL A 8 -28.85 2.42 65.91
CA VAL A 8 -29.51 1.35 65.12
C VAL A 8 -30.88 1.77 64.58
N ASP A 9 -31.48 2.85 65.12
CA ASP A 9 -32.74 3.45 64.65
C ASP A 9 -32.59 4.95 64.32
N MET A 10 -31.42 5.37 63.84
CA MET A 10 -31.30 6.74 63.34
C MET A 10 -32.20 6.90 62.12
N LYS A 11 -33.30 7.66 62.27
CA LYS A 11 -34.20 8.07 61.19
C LYS A 11 -33.33 8.46 59.98
N THR A 12 -33.41 7.69 58.89
CA THR A 12 -32.79 7.99 57.58
C THR A 12 -33.40 9.23 56.91
N ARG A 13 -34.18 10.00 57.67
CA ARG A 13 -34.99 11.11 57.21
C ARG A 13 -35.15 12.12 58.32
N LEU A 14 -34.86 13.37 58.00
CA LEU A 14 -35.15 14.50 58.86
C LEU A 14 -36.67 14.78 58.84
N ASP A 15 -37.27 14.91 60.02
CA ASP A 15 -38.66 15.34 60.14
C ASP A 15 -38.73 16.86 60.03
N VAL A 16 -39.41 17.35 59.00
CA VAL A 16 -39.52 18.79 58.72
C VAL A 16 -40.21 19.52 59.86
N ALA A 17 -41.22 18.92 60.50
CA ALA A 17 -41.93 19.56 61.60
C ALA A 17 -41.02 19.74 62.83
N ASP A 18 -40.21 18.72 63.14
CA ASP A 18 -39.26 18.76 64.25
C ASP A 18 -38.11 19.76 63.99
N VAL A 19 -37.68 19.93 62.73
CA VAL A 19 -36.66 20.94 62.35
C VAL A 19 -37.22 22.35 62.48
N ILE A 20 -38.45 22.58 62.03
CA ILE A 20 -39.14 23.87 62.16
C ILE A 20 -39.39 24.21 63.63
N ALA A 21 -39.66 23.21 64.47
CA ALA A 21 -39.78 23.36 65.91
C ALA A 21 -38.43 23.58 66.62
N GLU A 22 -37.31 23.51 65.88
CA GLU A 22 -35.96 23.75 66.36
C GLU A 22 -35.54 22.88 67.55
N ILE A 23 -36.04 21.65 67.57
CA ILE A 23 -35.76 20.68 68.62
C ILE A 23 -34.24 20.41 68.66
N PRO A 24 -33.55 20.50 69.82
CA PRO A 24 -32.09 20.36 69.89
C PRO A 24 -31.56 19.06 69.30
N GLN A 25 -32.26 17.95 69.53
CA GLN A 25 -31.95 16.64 68.96
C GLN A 25 -31.99 16.68 67.42
N GLN A 26 -32.95 17.39 66.86
CA GLN A 26 -33.11 17.49 65.41
C GLN A 26 -32.06 18.43 64.79
N ARG A 27 -31.67 19.51 65.47
CA ARG A 27 -30.52 20.33 65.06
C ARG A 27 -29.21 19.54 65.06
N ALA A 28 -29.01 18.64 66.04
CA ALA A 28 -27.87 17.74 66.04
C ALA A 28 -27.92 16.73 64.87
N LEU A 29 -29.12 16.26 64.51
CA LEU A 29 -29.31 15.38 63.37
C LEU A 29 -29.05 16.08 62.02
N VAL A 30 -29.48 17.33 61.86
CA VAL A 30 -29.16 18.16 60.67
C VAL A 30 -27.65 18.24 60.46
N ARG A 31 -26.88 18.55 61.52
CA ARG A 31 -25.40 18.58 61.44
C ARG A 31 -24.79 17.25 61.01
N LEU A 32 -25.38 16.12 61.38
CA LEU A 32 -24.91 14.82 60.91
C LEU A 32 -25.24 14.60 59.43
N PHE A 33 -26.42 15.03 58.98
CA PHE A 33 -26.78 15.00 57.56
C PHE A 33 -25.85 15.90 56.73
N ASP A 34 -25.46 17.06 57.25
CA ASP A 34 -24.49 17.95 56.60
C ASP A 34 -23.13 17.27 56.43
N GLU A 35 -22.63 16.62 57.48
CA GLU A 35 -21.37 15.88 57.43
C GLU A 35 -21.44 14.73 56.42
N ASP A 36 -22.49 13.88 56.46
CA ASP A 36 -22.65 12.79 55.48
C ASP A 36 -22.78 13.31 54.05
N THR A 37 -23.54 14.39 53.84
CA THR A 37 -23.70 15.04 52.53
C THR A 37 -22.35 15.57 52.02
N ASN A 38 -21.54 16.18 52.89
CA ASN A 38 -20.22 16.67 52.52
C ASN A 38 -19.26 15.53 52.16
N GLN A 39 -19.27 14.42 52.92
CA GLN A 39 -18.49 13.22 52.57
C GLN A 39 -18.94 12.64 51.23
N LEU A 40 -20.26 12.57 51.00
CA LEU A 40 -20.82 12.12 49.73
C LEU A 40 -20.40 13.01 48.57
N ARG A 41 -20.37 14.34 48.76
CA ARG A 41 -19.89 15.31 47.77
C ARG A 41 -18.43 15.07 47.40
N VAL A 42 -17.54 14.99 48.40
CA VAL A 42 -16.10 14.77 48.19
C VAL A 42 -15.85 13.47 47.42
N TRP A 43 -16.50 12.38 47.83
CA TRP A 43 -16.39 11.11 47.12
C TRP A 43 -16.96 11.18 45.70
N THR A 44 -18.13 11.79 45.52
CA THR A 44 -18.77 11.93 44.21
C THR A 44 -17.90 12.74 43.24
N ASN A 45 -17.25 13.81 43.71
CA ASN A 45 -16.34 14.60 42.90
C ASN A 45 -15.14 13.75 42.41
N GLN A 46 -14.49 13.02 43.32
CA GLN A 46 -13.38 12.12 42.97
C GLN A 46 -13.81 11.02 41.99
N LEU A 47 -15.01 10.47 42.17
CA LEU A 47 -15.57 9.47 41.28
C LEU A 47 -15.83 10.04 39.88
N LEU A 48 -16.44 11.23 39.80
CA LEU A 48 -16.72 11.91 38.54
C LEU A 48 -15.43 12.22 37.78
N ASP A 49 -14.40 12.74 38.45
CA ASP A 49 -13.06 12.95 37.88
C ASP A 49 -12.45 11.66 37.30
N GLY A 50 -12.69 10.53 37.98
CA GLY A 50 -12.29 9.20 37.50
C GLY A 50 -13.01 8.80 36.22
N ILE A 51 -14.34 8.96 36.19
CA ILE A 51 -15.18 8.61 35.05
C ILE A 51 -14.91 9.51 33.85
N GLU A 52 -14.72 10.81 34.06
CA GLU A 52 -14.40 11.75 32.98
C GLU A 52 -13.06 11.41 32.31
N ARG A 53 -12.05 11.05 33.10
CA ARG A 53 -10.78 10.54 32.56
C ARG A 53 -10.97 9.24 31.78
N LEU A 54 -11.79 8.31 32.28
CA LEU A 54 -12.09 7.06 31.59
C LEU A 54 -12.81 7.31 30.24
N THR A 55 -13.87 8.12 30.23
CA THR A 55 -14.61 8.47 29.02
C THR A 55 -13.72 9.19 28.00
N SER A 56 -12.86 10.11 28.47
CA SER A 56 -11.91 10.82 27.61
C SER A 56 -10.89 9.87 27.00
N ALA A 57 -10.31 8.96 27.78
CA ALA A 57 -9.39 7.93 27.28
C ALA A 57 -10.08 7.02 26.26
N GLN A 58 -11.33 6.62 26.50
CA GLN A 58 -12.08 5.78 25.56
C GLN A 58 -12.30 6.50 24.22
N ASN A 59 -12.67 7.79 24.23
CA ASN A 59 -12.81 8.58 23.01
C ASN A 59 -11.49 8.69 22.23
N LEU A 60 -10.36 8.88 22.93
CA LEU A 60 -9.04 8.94 22.30
C LEU A 60 -8.66 7.61 21.64
N VAL A 61 -8.95 6.47 22.27
CA VAL A 61 -8.68 5.15 21.69
C VAL A 61 -9.55 4.89 20.46
N THR A 62 -10.83 5.28 20.51
CA THR A 62 -11.74 5.21 19.35
C THR A 62 -11.17 6.00 18.17
N GLU A 63 -10.77 7.25 18.39
CA GLU A 63 -10.24 8.12 17.35
C GLU A 63 -8.91 7.61 16.79
N ALA A 64 -7.99 7.20 17.66
CA ALA A 64 -6.70 6.64 17.25
C ALA A 64 -6.90 5.37 16.39
N THR A 65 -7.85 4.52 16.75
CA THR A 65 -8.16 3.29 15.99
C THR A 65 -8.67 3.63 14.58
N ARG A 66 -9.56 4.63 14.45
CA ARG A 66 -10.03 5.11 13.14
C ARG A 66 -8.91 5.71 12.30
N SER A 67 -8.04 6.51 12.92
CA SER A 67 -6.90 7.12 12.25
C SER A 67 -5.93 6.07 11.68
N VAL A 68 -5.65 5.01 12.44
CA VAL A 68 -4.84 3.87 11.96
C VAL A 68 -5.53 3.16 10.81
N GLY A 69 -6.83 2.85 10.92
CA GLY A 69 -7.61 2.25 9.84
C GLY A 69 -7.54 3.08 8.55
N ALA A 70 -7.77 4.40 8.65
CA ALA A 70 -7.69 5.32 7.52
C ALA A 70 -6.29 5.41 6.91
N THR A 71 -5.23 5.29 7.72
CA THR A 71 -3.86 5.26 7.21
C THR A 71 -3.57 3.98 6.43
N ILE A 72 -4.11 2.84 6.90
CA ILE A 72 -3.97 1.55 6.21
C ILE A 72 -4.70 1.58 4.87
N SER A 73 -5.92 2.11 4.80
CA SER A 73 -6.68 2.17 3.54
C SER A 73 -6.03 3.05 2.47
N GLN A 74 -5.26 4.08 2.88
CA GLN A 74 -4.50 4.93 1.96
C GLN A 74 -3.40 4.17 1.20
N PHE A 75 -3.07 2.92 1.55
CA PHE A 75 -2.12 2.12 0.78
C PHE A 75 -2.54 2.05 -0.71
N ASN A 76 -3.83 1.91 -1.00
CA ASN A 76 -4.36 1.85 -2.36
C ASN A 76 -4.17 3.16 -3.15
N ASP A 77 -4.02 4.30 -2.47
CA ASP A 77 -3.80 5.60 -3.10
C ASP A 77 -2.31 5.87 -3.38
N ARG A 78 -1.41 5.04 -2.84
CA ARG A 78 0.03 5.17 -3.03
C ARG A 78 0.48 4.40 -4.25
N ARG A 79 1.42 4.99 -5.01
CA ARG A 79 2.12 4.32 -6.09
C ARG A 79 3.44 3.77 -5.56
N PHE A 80 3.54 2.46 -5.47
CA PHE A 80 4.77 1.76 -5.12
C PHE A 80 5.35 1.14 -6.41
N PRO A 81 6.45 1.67 -6.98
CA PRO A 81 6.98 1.21 -8.27
C PRO A 81 7.48 -0.24 -8.29
N LEU A 82 7.70 -0.81 -7.10
CA LEU A 82 8.24 -2.15 -6.89
C LEU A 82 7.22 -3.07 -6.21
N ASP A 83 5.93 -2.68 -6.19
CA ASP A 83 4.89 -3.51 -5.58
C ASP A 83 4.66 -4.80 -6.36
N GLU A 84 4.47 -5.89 -5.64
CA GLU A 84 4.21 -7.19 -6.23
C GLU A 84 2.70 -7.38 -6.39
N VAL A 85 2.22 -7.31 -7.65
CA VAL A 85 0.79 -7.43 -7.99
C VAL A 85 0.17 -8.73 -7.44
N GLU A 86 0.94 -9.81 -7.36
CA GLU A 86 0.49 -11.11 -6.86
C GLU A 86 0.09 -11.11 -5.37
N LEU A 87 0.61 -10.17 -4.57
CA LEU A 87 0.28 -10.07 -3.15
C LEU A 87 -1.09 -9.41 -2.90
N ASP A 88 -1.63 -8.68 -3.90
CA ASP A 88 -2.88 -7.91 -3.80
C ASP A 88 -3.00 -7.15 -2.46
N MET A 89 -1.93 -6.44 -2.11
CA MET A 89 -1.85 -5.63 -0.89
C MET A 89 -2.96 -4.58 -0.78
N PRO A 90 -3.43 -3.92 -1.86
CA PRO A 90 -4.55 -2.99 -1.78
C PRO A 90 -5.84 -3.62 -1.26
N GLN A 91 -6.18 -4.84 -1.71
CA GLN A 91 -7.37 -5.53 -1.21
C GLN A 91 -7.22 -5.94 0.25
N LEU A 92 -6.06 -6.50 0.63
CA LEU A 92 -5.80 -6.92 2.02
C LEU A 92 -5.84 -5.73 2.99
N THR A 93 -5.21 -4.62 2.64
CA THR A 93 -5.18 -3.39 3.46
C THR A 93 -6.57 -2.77 3.58
N ALA A 94 -7.37 -2.74 2.52
CA ALA A 94 -8.75 -2.27 2.59
C ALA A 94 -9.60 -3.10 3.57
N ARG A 95 -9.47 -4.43 3.55
CA ARG A 95 -10.18 -5.33 4.47
C ARG A 95 -9.71 -5.18 5.92
N LEU A 96 -8.40 -5.04 6.14
CA LEU A 96 -7.83 -4.72 7.45
C LEU A 96 -8.36 -3.40 8.01
N SER A 97 -8.43 -2.35 7.18
CA SER A 97 -9.02 -1.07 7.56
C SER A 97 -10.49 -1.21 7.94
N ALA A 98 -11.27 -2.01 7.20
CA ALA A 98 -12.68 -2.23 7.50
C ALA A 98 -12.84 -2.95 8.85
N ALA A 99 -12.02 -3.96 9.13
CA ALA A 99 -12.04 -4.68 10.40
C ALA A 99 -11.69 -3.75 11.59
N LEU A 100 -10.71 -2.85 11.44
CA LEU A 100 -10.37 -1.86 12.47
C LEU A 100 -11.48 -0.83 12.69
N ASN A 101 -12.15 -0.39 11.62
CA ASN A 101 -13.29 0.52 11.74
C ASN A 101 -14.45 -0.13 12.50
N GLU A 102 -14.68 -1.43 12.32
CA GLU A 102 -15.70 -2.15 13.09
C GLU A 102 -15.34 -2.22 14.59
N GLN A 103 -14.06 -2.41 14.93
CA GLN A 103 -13.61 -2.30 16.31
C GLN A 103 -13.85 -0.89 16.87
N ALA A 104 -13.54 0.14 16.09
CA ALA A 104 -13.77 1.53 16.49
C ALA A 104 -15.27 1.83 16.70
N ASN A 105 -16.17 1.25 15.91
CA ASN A 105 -17.62 1.40 16.09
C ASN A 105 -18.07 0.82 17.45
N GLY A 106 -17.55 -0.35 17.83
CA GLY A 106 -17.78 -0.92 19.16
C GLY A 106 -17.24 -0.02 20.29
N MET A 107 -16.05 0.56 20.10
CA MET A 107 -15.44 1.49 21.06
C MET A 107 -16.21 2.80 21.19
N GLU A 108 -16.79 3.30 20.09
CA GLU A 108 -17.66 4.48 20.10
C GLU A 108 -18.95 4.22 20.86
N LEU A 109 -19.59 3.05 20.65
CA LEU A 109 -20.77 2.67 21.42
C LEU A 109 -20.46 2.57 22.90
N LEU A 110 -19.31 1.99 23.28
CA LEU A 110 -18.85 1.98 24.66
C LEU A 110 -18.71 3.41 25.20
N ALA A 111 -18.05 4.32 24.45
CA ALA A 111 -17.91 5.72 24.86
C ALA A 111 -19.26 6.40 25.10
N GLN A 112 -20.24 6.17 24.22
CA GLN A 112 -21.59 6.70 24.39
C GLN A 112 -22.29 6.13 25.63
N GLN A 113 -22.11 4.84 25.94
CA GLN A 113 -22.67 4.23 27.16
C GLN A 113 -21.99 4.79 28.42
N LEU A 114 -20.68 5.00 28.40
CA LEU A 114 -19.96 5.66 29.50
C LEU A 114 -20.47 7.08 29.73
N ASP A 115 -20.71 7.83 28.66
CA ASP A 115 -21.20 9.21 28.78
C ASP A 115 -22.63 9.29 29.31
N ASN A 116 -23.54 8.55 28.67
CA ASN A 116 -24.98 8.67 28.92
C ASN A 116 -25.45 7.91 30.15
N CYS A 117 -24.92 6.71 30.40
CA CYS A 117 -25.40 5.82 31.46
C CYS A 117 -24.57 5.93 32.74
N VAL A 118 -23.35 6.46 32.67
CA VAL A 118 -22.43 6.53 33.82
C VAL A 118 -22.15 7.97 34.21
N ARG A 119 -21.50 8.74 33.33
CA ARG A 119 -21.05 10.10 33.63
C ARG A 119 -22.22 11.05 33.86
N TYR A 120 -23.24 11.04 33.00
CA TYR A 120 -24.35 11.98 33.09
C TYR A 120 -25.15 11.87 34.41
N PRO A 121 -25.60 10.69 34.85
CA PRO A 121 -26.28 10.55 36.15
C PRO A 121 -25.44 11.02 37.33
N ILE A 122 -24.14 10.66 37.35
CA ILE A 122 -23.23 11.04 38.44
C ILE A 122 -22.98 12.57 38.42
N SER A 123 -22.82 13.18 37.24
CA SER A 123 -22.70 14.63 37.09
C SER A 123 -23.95 15.37 37.60
N LYS A 124 -25.14 14.82 37.39
CA LYS A 124 -26.39 15.39 37.92
C LYS A 124 -26.41 15.36 39.45
N MET A 125 -26.03 14.24 40.06
CA MET A 125 -25.94 14.11 41.52
C MET A 125 -24.87 15.04 42.09
N HIS A 126 -23.70 15.11 41.44
CA HIS A 126 -22.61 16.01 41.82
C HIS A 126 -23.06 17.47 41.87
N LYS A 127 -23.76 17.95 40.83
CA LYS A 127 -24.29 19.32 40.79
C LYS A 127 -25.27 19.63 41.92
N GLU A 128 -26.12 18.66 42.29
CA GLU A 128 -27.05 18.83 43.40
C GLU A 128 -26.32 18.86 44.75
N LEU A 129 -25.31 18.00 44.94
CA LEU A 129 -24.46 17.99 46.13
C LEU A 129 -23.69 19.32 46.30
N GLU A 130 -23.10 19.84 45.22
CA GLU A 130 -22.43 21.15 45.26
C GLU A 130 -23.41 22.27 45.57
N SER A 131 -24.56 22.29 44.90
CA SER A 131 -25.62 23.28 45.16
C SER A 131 -26.10 23.24 46.62
N LEU A 132 -26.24 22.05 47.19
CA LEU A 132 -26.71 21.89 48.57
C LEU A 132 -25.66 22.35 49.58
N VAL A 133 -24.39 21.97 49.40
CA VAL A 133 -23.32 22.29 50.35
C VAL A 133 -22.85 23.74 50.21
N GLU A 134 -22.62 24.24 49.00
CA GLU A 134 -22.04 25.59 48.81
C GLU A 134 -23.08 26.72 48.93
N LYS A 135 -24.37 26.43 48.70
CA LYS A 135 -25.42 27.46 48.65
C LYS A 135 -26.51 27.25 49.67
N ALA A 136 -27.16 26.10 49.65
CA ALA A 136 -28.36 25.88 50.47
C ALA A 136 -28.01 25.80 51.96
N SER A 137 -26.94 25.10 52.32
CA SER A 137 -26.44 24.98 53.70
C SER A 137 -26.07 26.36 54.28
N VAL A 138 -25.26 27.13 53.55
CA VAL A 138 -24.85 28.49 53.96
C VAL A 138 -26.05 29.42 54.13
N LYS A 139 -27.02 29.35 53.22
CA LYS A 139 -28.24 30.16 53.29
C LYS A 139 -29.14 29.75 54.45
N TYR A 140 -29.27 28.44 54.72
CA TYR A 140 -30.00 27.91 55.87
C TYR A 140 -29.39 28.39 57.19
N GLU A 141 -28.07 28.29 57.34
CA GLU A 141 -27.35 28.78 58.53
C GLU A 141 -27.55 30.29 58.74
N SER A 142 -27.37 31.09 57.68
CA SER A 142 -27.56 32.55 57.77
C SER A 142 -28.99 32.94 58.15
N ILE A 143 -30.01 32.30 57.58
CA ILE A 143 -31.42 32.59 57.93
C ILE A 143 -31.74 32.11 59.35
N GLN A 144 -31.09 31.05 59.82
CA GLN A 144 -31.23 30.58 61.19
C GLN A 144 -30.62 31.59 62.19
N GLU A 145 -29.45 32.17 61.89
CA GLU A 145 -28.85 33.23 62.69
C GLU A 145 -29.74 34.48 62.75
N ASP A 146 -30.31 34.91 61.61
CA ASP A 146 -31.26 36.03 61.54
C ASP A 146 -32.49 35.83 62.45
N LEU A 147 -33.00 34.58 62.53
CA LEU A 147 -34.11 34.23 63.42
C LEU A 147 -33.69 34.37 64.90
N ILE A 148 -32.54 33.83 65.27
CA ILE A 148 -32.01 33.90 66.64
C ILE A 148 -31.81 35.36 67.07
N ASP A 149 -31.27 36.20 66.19
CA ASP A 149 -31.08 37.63 66.43
C ASP A 149 -32.41 38.38 66.61
N ALA A 150 -33.42 38.08 65.79
CA ALA A 150 -34.76 38.67 65.91
C ALA A 150 -35.44 38.24 67.22
N GLU A 151 -35.31 36.97 67.61
CA GLU A 151 -35.80 36.45 68.90
C GLU A 151 -35.13 37.18 70.07
N GLU A 152 -33.81 37.34 70.04
CA GLU A 152 -33.08 38.00 71.12
C GLU A 152 -33.46 39.49 71.25
N LYS A 153 -33.59 40.21 70.13
CA LYS A 153 -34.04 41.61 70.11
C LYS A 153 -35.44 41.78 70.69
N TYR A 154 -36.37 40.90 70.31
CA TYR A 154 -37.73 40.92 70.85
C TYR A 154 -37.76 40.60 72.35
N MET A 155 -37.02 39.57 72.79
CA MET A 155 -36.98 39.14 74.20
C MET A 155 -36.36 40.19 75.13
N LYS A 156 -35.41 41.00 74.65
CA LYS A 156 -34.81 42.11 75.41
C LYS A 156 -35.69 43.36 75.47
N CYS A 157 -36.79 43.44 74.69
CA CYS A 157 -37.65 44.61 74.65
C CYS A 157 -38.42 44.81 75.97
N SER A 158 -38.47 46.05 76.46
CA SER A 158 -39.24 46.38 77.66
C SER A 158 -40.73 46.28 77.41
N ARG A 159 -41.47 45.64 78.34
CA ARG A 159 -42.94 45.55 78.29
C ARG A 159 -43.65 46.91 78.33
N LYS A 160 -42.95 47.99 78.72
CA LYS A 160 -43.52 49.34 78.80
C LYS A 160 -43.59 50.06 77.45
N ASP A 161 -42.85 49.60 76.44
CA ASP A 161 -42.81 50.21 75.10
C ASP A 161 -43.64 49.39 74.10
N SER A 162 -44.97 49.56 74.18
CA SER A 162 -45.91 48.77 73.38
C SER A 162 -45.74 48.98 71.87
N LYS A 163 -45.30 50.15 71.42
CA LYS A 163 -45.10 50.43 69.99
C LYS A 163 -43.91 49.65 69.46
N LYS A 164 -42.75 49.78 70.14
CA LYS A 164 -41.53 49.05 69.78
C LYS A 164 -41.70 47.54 69.90
N SER A 165 -42.45 47.08 70.91
CA SER A 165 -42.78 45.66 71.07
C SER A 165 -43.56 45.10 69.88
N ASN A 166 -44.53 45.85 69.33
CA ASN A 166 -45.30 45.40 68.15
C ASN A 166 -44.46 45.40 66.87
N GLU A 167 -43.57 46.39 66.70
CA GLU A 167 -42.64 46.44 65.56
C GLU A 167 -41.69 45.23 65.57
N LEU A 168 -41.05 44.93 66.71
CA LEU A 168 -40.16 43.77 66.85
C LEU A 168 -40.90 42.43 66.72
N LEU A 169 -42.16 42.34 67.15
CA LEU A 169 -42.98 41.13 66.93
C LEU A 169 -43.24 40.89 65.43
N GLY A 170 -43.44 41.97 64.65
CA GLY A 170 -43.56 41.90 63.20
C GLY A 170 -42.28 41.40 62.54
N GLU A 171 -41.12 41.96 62.92
CA GLU A 171 -39.81 41.52 62.44
C GLU A 171 -39.54 40.04 62.77
N LEU A 172 -39.82 39.61 64.01
CA LEU A 172 -39.69 38.23 64.43
C LEU A 172 -40.59 37.30 63.62
N THR A 173 -41.84 37.68 63.37
CA THR A 173 -42.77 36.88 62.56
C THR A 173 -42.25 36.72 61.13
N MET A 174 -41.69 37.78 60.53
CA MET A 174 -41.07 37.72 59.21
C MET A 174 -39.83 36.83 59.19
N ALA A 175 -38.95 36.94 60.20
CA ALA A 175 -37.78 36.08 60.34
C ALA A 175 -38.18 34.60 60.47
N ARG A 176 -39.18 34.29 61.31
CA ARG A 176 -39.71 32.93 61.51
C ARG A 176 -40.28 32.36 60.20
N ASN A 177 -41.05 33.13 59.45
CA ASN A 177 -41.60 32.68 58.17
C ASN A 177 -40.50 32.40 57.14
N ARG A 178 -39.45 33.24 57.08
CA ARG A 178 -38.29 33.00 56.20
C ARG A 178 -37.54 31.74 56.60
N TYR A 179 -37.26 31.56 57.90
CA TYR A 179 -36.64 30.34 58.41
C TYR A 179 -37.47 29.09 58.09
N ASN A 180 -38.78 29.11 58.36
CA ASN A 180 -39.64 27.96 58.08
C ASN A 180 -39.61 27.59 56.59
N SER A 181 -39.69 28.59 55.69
CA SER A 181 -39.60 28.34 54.25
C SER A 181 -38.25 27.74 53.85
N GLU A 182 -37.14 28.26 54.37
CA GLU A 182 -35.81 27.76 54.04
C GLU A 182 -35.56 26.37 54.62
N ALA A 183 -35.96 26.15 55.88
CA ALA A 183 -35.85 24.87 56.56
C ALA A 183 -36.61 23.77 55.79
N ILE A 184 -37.81 24.08 55.28
CA ILE A 184 -38.57 23.13 54.45
C ILE A 184 -37.81 22.77 53.19
N ASP A 185 -37.29 23.75 52.44
CA ASP A 185 -36.54 23.50 51.20
C ASP A 185 -35.27 22.68 51.49
N TYR A 186 -34.45 23.14 52.44
CA TYR A 186 -33.17 22.53 52.77
C TYR A 186 -33.32 21.08 53.23
N VAL A 187 -34.25 20.84 54.17
CA VAL A 187 -34.52 19.49 54.71
C VAL A 187 -35.11 18.57 53.63
N THR A 188 -35.98 19.09 52.77
CA THR A 188 -36.56 18.30 51.67
C THR A 188 -35.49 17.85 50.69
N ARG A 189 -34.57 18.75 50.33
CA ARG A 189 -33.45 18.42 49.43
C ARG A 189 -32.47 17.43 50.04
N MET A 190 -32.09 17.61 51.31
CA MET A 190 -31.28 16.62 52.06
C MET A 190 -31.93 15.24 52.07
N ASN A 191 -33.22 15.16 52.41
CA ASN A 191 -33.97 13.91 52.40
C ASN A 191 -34.06 13.30 50.98
N GLY A 192 -34.14 14.14 49.96
CA GLY A 192 -34.09 13.73 48.55
C GLY A 192 -32.76 13.08 48.19
N ILE A 193 -31.64 13.67 48.60
CA ILE A 193 -30.29 13.10 48.42
C ILE A 193 -30.19 11.74 49.11
N GLN A 194 -30.61 11.63 50.37
CA GLN A 194 -30.53 10.36 51.10
C GLN A 194 -31.39 9.26 50.48
N SER A 195 -32.56 9.59 49.94
CA SER A 195 -33.43 8.60 49.28
C SER A 195 -32.93 8.17 47.90
N THR A 196 -32.20 9.04 47.19
CA THR A 196 -31.78 8.79 45.80
C THR A 196 -30.31 8.43 45.62
N ARG A 197 -29.45 8.62 46.64
CA ARG A 197 -27.99 8.40 46.53
C ARG A 197 -27.60 7.04 45.94
N TYR A 198 -28.27 5.96 46.34
CA TYR A 198 -27.93 4.63 45.82
C TYR A 198 -28.36 4.46 44.36
N THR A 199 -29.53 4.94 43.99
CA THR A 199 -30.02 4.90 42.60
C THR A 199 -29.16 5.81 41.70
N LEU A 200 -28.76 6.99 42.17
CA LEU A 200 -28.01 7.95 41.34
C LEU A 200 -26.50 7.75 41.34
N LEU A 201 -25.93 6.98 42.28
CA LEU A 201 -24.48 6.74 42.36
C LEU A 201 -24.08 5.28 42.17
N ILE A 202 -24.91 4.31 42.56
CA ILE A 202 -24.57 2.88 42.43
C ILE A 202 -25.10 2.30 41.12
N GLU A 203 -26.34 2.63 40.71
CA GLU A 203 -26.89 2.15 39.43
C GLU A 203 -26.00 2.51 38.22
N PRO A 204 -25.43 3.73 38.12
CA PRO A 204 -24.50 4.06 37.04
C PRO A 204 -23.22 3.21 37.06
N LEU A 205 -22.75 2.78 38.24
CA LEU A 205 -21.59 1.88 38.37
C LEU A 205 -21.93 0.45 37.94
N LEU A 206 -23.18 0.02 38.11
CA LEU A 206 -23.65 -1.23 37.53
C LEU A 206 -23.75 -1.12 36.00
N SER A 207 -24.23 0.02 35.49
CA SER A 207 -24.24 0.31 34.05
C SER A 207 -22.83 0.33 33.46
N LEU A 208 -21.82 0.80 34.20
CA LEU A 208 -20.42 0.75 33.80
C LEU A 208 -19.96 -0.69 33.54
N LEU A 209 -20.23 -1.61 34.48
CA LEU A 209 -19.90 -3.03 34.30
C LEU A 209 -20.67 -3.65 33.14
N HIS A 210 -21.93 -3.27 32.95
CA HIS A 210 -22.73 -3.74 31.84
C HIS A 210 -22.19 -3.25 30.48
N ALA A 211 -21.75 -2.00 30.41
CA ALA A 211 -21.17 -1.42 29.20
C ALA A 211 -19.90 -2.17 28.79
N PHE A 212 -19.00 -2.45 29.74
CA PHE A 212 -17.81 -3.27 29.46
C PHE A 212 -18.16 -4.70 29.05
N LYS A 213 -19.10 -5.34 29.75
CA LYS A 213 -19.56 -6.68 29.37
C LYS A 213 -20.10 -6.70 27.95
N SER A 214 -20.92 -5.73 27.58
CA SER A 214 -21.50 -5.59 26.24
C SER A 214 -20.41 -5.39 25.20
N PHE A 215 -19.49 -4.45 25.43
CA PHE A 215 -18.37 -4.18 24.53
C PHE A 215 -17.52 -5.42 24.28
N HIS A 216 -17.11 -6.14 25.33
CA HIS A 216 -16.33 -7.35 25.19
C HIS A 216 -17.09 -8.48 24.49
N SER A 217 -18.39 -8.65 24.79
CA SER A 217 -19.21 -9.68 24.15
C SER A 217 -19.36 -9.41 22.66
N VAL A 218 -19.69 -8.18 22.27
CA VAL A 218 -19.85 -7.79 20.86
C VAL A 218 -18.52 -7.87 20.12
N GLY A 219 -17.43 -7.38 20.72
CA GLY A 219 -16.09 -7.48 20.14
C GLY A 219 -15.61 -8.93 19.98
N ALA A 220 -15.91 -9.81 20.93
CA ALA A 220 -15.59 -11.22 20.81
C ALA A 220 -16.35 -11.89 19.65
N GLU A 221 -17.63 -11.56 19.45
CA GLU A 221 -18.40 -12.08 18.33
C GLU A 221 -17.93 -11.51 16.99
N SER A 222 -17.56 -10.22 16.91
CA SER A 222 -17.02 -9.64 15.67
C SER A 222 -15.72 -10.33 15.21
N CYS A 223 -14.87 -10.72 16.17
CA CYS A 223 -13.63 -11.43 15.90
C CYS A 223 -13.81 -12.88 15.44
N LYS A 224 -15.00 -13.48 15.62
CA LYS A 224 -15.30 -14.87 15.21
C LYS A 224 -15.85 -14.96 13.79
N THR A 225 -16.07 -13.83 13.11
CA THR A 225 -16.59 -13.85 11.75
C THR A 225 -15.61 -14.56 10.80
N THR A 226 -16.17 -15.25 9.80
CA THR A 226 -15.37 -15.91 8.76
C THR A 226 -14.48 -14.91 8.03
N GLU A 227 -14.99 -13.70 7.80
CA GLU A 227 -14.26 -12.59 7.20
C GLU A 227 -13.03 -12.22 8.03
N TYR A 228 -13.19 -11.95 9.32
CA TYR A 228 -12.08 -11.58 10.21
C TYR A 228 -11.01 -12.68 10.26
N THR A 229 -11.42 -13.94 10.38
CA THR A 229 -10.49 -15.08 10.38
C THR A 229 -9.75 -15.22 9.05
N SER A 230 -10.45 -15.01 7.93
CA SER A 230 -9.83 -15.10 6.60
C SER A 230 -8.79 -14.00 6.37
N ILE A 231 -9.04 -12.77 6.84
CA ILE A 231 -8.07 -11.67 6.75
C ILE A 231 -6.76 -12.04 7.47
N LEU A 232 -6.85 -12.61 8.67
CA LEU A 232 -5.68 -13.02 9.45
C LEU A 232 -4.90 -14.15 8.77
N THR A 233 -5.61 -15.20 8.33
CA THR A 233 -4.99 -16.36 7.69
C THR A 233 -4.34 -15.97 6.35
N GLU A 234 -5.06 -15.27 5.49
CA GLU A 234 -4.57 -14.83 4.18
C GLU A 234 -3.35 -13.90 4.33
N GLY A 235 -3.42 -12.92 5.23
CA GLY A 235 -2.29 -12.03 5.50
C GLY A 235 -1.06 -12.79 6.00
N GLN A 236 -1.25 -13.79 6.87
CA GLN A 236 -0.15 -14.63 7.36
C GLN A 236 0.43 -15.54 6.27
N GLU A 237 -0.40 -16.16 5.44
CA GLU A 237 0.04 -17.02 4.34
C GLU A 237 0.85 -16.23 3.30
N LYS A 238 0.36 -15.05 2.90
CA LYS A 238 1.07 -14.12 2.01
C LYS A 238 2.42 -13.69 2.62
N MET A 239 2.46 -13.33 3.90
CA MET A 239 3.73 -12.93 4.51
C MET A 239 4.73 -14.09 4.61
N GLN A 240 4.25 -15.33 4.84
CA GLN A 240 5.10 -16.50 4.83
C GLN A 240 5.63 -16.84 3.43
N SER A 241 4.86 -16.64 2.36
CA SER A 241 5.36 -16.84 1.00
C SER A 241 6.48 -15.85 0.67
N VAL A 242 6.31 -14.57 1.02
CA VAL A 242 7.35 -13.53 0.88
C VAL A 242 8.63 -13.91 1.62
N VAL A 243 8.53 -14.33 2.87
CA VAL A 243 9.71 -14.75 3.66
C VAL A 243 10.42 -15.95 3.03
N ARG A 244 9.68 -16.94 2.50
CA ARG A 244 10.29 -18.09 1.82
C ARG A 244 10.99 -17.67 0.53
N ALA A 245 10.34 -16.83 -0.29
CA ALA A 245 10.90 -16.33 -1.54
C ALA A 245 12.22 -15.57 -1.28
N ASP A 246 12.23 -14.69 -0.27
CA ASP A 246 13.42 -13.94 0.13
C ASP A 246 14.54 -14.87 0.65
N GLN A 247 14.21 -15.91 1.43
CA GLN A 247 15.21 -16.89 1.87
C GLN A 247 15.86 -17.65 0.70
N ILE A 248 15.06 -18.04 -0.30
CA ILE A 248 15.54 -18.71 -1.51
C ILE A 248 16.44 -17.75 -2.31
N SER A 249 15.96 -16.53 -2.56
CA SER A 249 16.71 -15.49 -3.29
C SER A 249 18.05 -15.16 -2.61
N ARG A 250 18.07 -15.05 -1.28
CA ARG A 250 19.31 -14.81 -0.52
C ARG A 250 20.31 -15.96 -0.63
N LYS A 251 19.85 -17.21 -0.61
CA LYS A 251 20.73 -18.37 -0.82
C LYS A 251 21.31 -18.39 -2.23
N GLY A 252 20.47 -18.25 -3.26
CA GLY A 252 20.92 -18.20 -4.65
C GLY A 252 21.89 -17.02 -4.90
N SER A 253 21.62 -15.87 -4.30
CA SER A 253 22.52 -14.71 -4.37
C SER A 253 23.87 -14.96 -3.69
N ALA A 254 23.89 -15.62 -2.52
CA ALA A 254 25.12 -15.99 -1.82
C ALA A 254 25.96 -17.00 -2.64
N GLU A 255 25.31 -17.98 -3.27
CA GLU A 255 25.98 -18.93 -4.16
C GLU A 255 26.56 -18.23 -5.39
N LYS A 256 25.79 -17.39 -6.09
CA LYS A 256 26.27 -16.58 -7.23
C LYS A 256 27.45 -15.70 -6.82
N LEU A 257 27.37 -15.04 -5.66
CA LEU A 257 28.45 -14.21 -5.13
C LEU A 257 29.71 -15.02 -4.84
N SER A 258 29.58 -16.24 -4.30
CA SER A 258 30.72 -17.12 -4.05
C SER A 258 31.43 -17.53 -5.35
N VAL A 259 30.67 -17.84 -6.41
CA VAL A 259 31.23 -18.16 -7.73
C VAL A 259 31.95 -16.96 -8.33
N LEU A 260 31.35 -15.76 -8.25
CA LEU A 260 31.97 -14.54 -8.75
C LEU A 260 33.25 -14.20 -7.96
N THR A 261 33.23 -14.34 -6.64
CA THR A 261 34.40 -14.09 -5.78
C THR A 261 35.55 -15.03 -6.15
N ASN A 262 35.26 -16.31 -6.40
CA ASN A 262 36.28 -17.26 -6.84
C ASN A 262 36.89 -16.91 -8.20
N ARG A 263 36.10 -16.34 -9.13
CA ARG A 263 36.60 -15.86 -10.44
C ARG A 263 37.46 -14.60 -10.35
N LEU A 264 37.21 -13.75 -9.36
CA LEU A 264 37.95 -12.50 -9.14
C LEU A 264 39.28 -12.71 -8.41
N ASN A 265 39.52 -13.90 -7.85
CA ASN A 265 40.78 -14.26 -7.20
C ASN A 265 41.87 -14.70 -8.20
N ASP A 266 41.54 -14.82 -9.48
CA ASP A 266 42.55 -14.89 -10.55
C ASP A 266 43.06 -13.45 -10.81
N ASP A 267 44.38 -13.24 -10.79
CA ASP A 267 45.09 -11.96 -11.01
C ASP A 267 44.91 -11.37 -12.43
N ASP A 268 43.84 -11.73 -13.15
CA ASP A 268 43.54 -11.21 -14.47
C ASP A 268 42.74 -9.90 -14.36
N PHE A 269 43.45 -8.77 -14.49
CA PHE A 269 42.87 -7.42 -14.54
C PHE A 269 41.90 -7.20 -15.72
N ASP A 270 41.74 -8.18 -16.61
CA ASP A 270 40.93 -8.11 -17.83
C ASP A 270 39.63 -8.95 -17.73
N VAL A 271 38.80 -8.62 -16.74
CA VAL A 271 37.41 -9.11 -16.63
C VAL A 271 36.53 -8.37 -17.64
N SER A 272 36.77 -8.64 -18.92
CA SER A 272 35.93 -8.14 -20.02
C SER A 272 34.62 -8.94 -20.09
N PRO A 273 33.46 -8.30 -20.34
CA PRO A 273 32.19 -9.01 -20.57
C PRO A 273 32.33 -10.03 -21.71
N ALA A 274 31.51 -11.08 -21.69
CA ALA A 274 31.49 -12.09 -22.75
C ALA A 274 31.38 -11.43 -24.14
N CYS A 275 32.36 -11.69 -25.00
CA CYS A 275 32.44 -11.18 -26.36
C CYS A 275 32.20 -12.32 -27.36
N SER A 276 31.40 -12.08 -28.39
CA SER A 276 31.23 -12.98 -29.54
C SER A 276 31.63 -12.26 -30.83
N SER A 277 31.64 -12.96 -31.97
CA SER A 277 31.99 -12.37 -33.27
C SER A 277 31.09 -11.20 -33.69
N HIS A 278 29.88 -11.08 -33.12
CA HIS A 278 28.86 -10.10 -33.50
C HIS A 278 28.26 -9.35 -32.31
N ASN A 279 28.74 -9.59 -31.09
CA ASN A 279 28.23 -8.91 -29.90
C ASN A 279 29.36 -8.57 -28.93
N LYS A 280 29.32 -7.33 -28.46
CA LYS A 280 30.17 -6.84 -27.40
C LYS A 280 29.47 -5.70 -26.69
N GLN A 281 29.67 -5.64 -25.39
CA GLN A 281 29.23 -4.54 -24.55
C GLN A 281 30.34 -4.16 -23.58
N GLY A 282 30.41 -2.89 -23.21
CA GLY A 282 31.44 -2.40 -22.32
C GLY A 282 31.55 -0.88 -22.33
N TYR A 283 32.33 -0.35 -21.40
CA TYR A 283 32.54 1.08 -21.32
C TYR A 283 33.60 1.55 -22.31
N LEU A 284 33.24 2.49 -23.18
CA LEU A 284 34.16 3.21 -24.06
C LEU A 284 34.16 4.69 -23.71
N ARG A 285 35.25 5.37 -24.02
CA ARG A 285 35.27 6.85 -24.04
C ARG A 285 35.11 7.34 -25.47
N ILE A 286 34.16 8.23 -25.70
CA ILE A 286 33.90 8.83 -27.02
C ILE A 286 34.52 10.22 -27.03
N ARG A 287 35.28 10.53 -28.08
CA ARG A 287 35.78 11.89 -28.30
C ARG A 287 34.65 12.79 -28.80
N MET A 288 34.24 13.73 -27.95
CA MET A 288 33.26 14.75 -28.27
C MET A 288 33.97 16.02 -28.76
N LYS A 289 33.52 16.60 -29.87
CA LYS A 289 34.01 17.89 -30.36
C LYS A 289 33.25 19.00 -29.66
N THR A 290 33.90 19.72 -28.75
CA THR A 290 33.31 20.83 -28.00
C THR A 290 33.96 22.15 -28.44
N GLY A 291 33.37 22.80 -29.45
CA GLY A 291 33.86 24.10 -29.96
C GLY A 291 34.97 24.00 -31.02
N LEU A 292 35.56 25.14 -31.37
CA LEU A 292 36.47 25.28 -32.52
C LEU A 292 37.84 24.57 -32.33
N PHE A 293 38.32 24.37 -31.09
CA PHE A 293 39.65 23.82 -30.83
C PHE A 293 39.78 22.92 -29.58
N THR A 294 38.68 22.57 -28.92
CA THR A 294 38.71 21.70 -27.72
C THR A 294 37.92 20.40 -27.96
N SER A 295 38.46 19.28 -27.51
CA SER A 295 37.78 17.99 -27.55
C SER A 295 37.79 17.34 -26.18
N ASN A 296 36.62 16.95 -25.70
CA ASN A 296 36.45 16.24 -24.45
C ASN A 296 36.25 14.74 -24.72
N TRP A 297 36.47 13.92 -23.69
CA TRP A 297 36.29 12.48 -23.77
C TRP A 297 35.36 12.03 -22.67
N ASP A 298 34.17 11.65 -23.06
CA ASP A 298 33.10 11.27 -22.14
C ASP A 298 32.92 9.76 -22.15
N ARG A 299 32.67 9.18 -20.97
CA ARG A 299 32.52 7.74 -20.78
C ARG A 299 31.06 7.34 -20.98
N PHE A 300 30.82 6.36 -21.83
CA PHE A 300 29.50 5.79 -22.09
C PHE A 300 29.56 4.27 -21.99
N PHE A 301 28.46 3.65 -21.57
CA PHE A 301 28.27 2.22 -21.76
C PHE A 301 27.83 1.98 -23.21
N ILE A 302 28.63 1.25 -23.98
CA ILE A 302 28.40 0.96 -25.40
C ILE A 302 28.04 -0.50 -25.53
N PHE A 303 27.05 -0.80 -26.37
CA PHE A 303 26.70 -2.16 -26.72
C PHE A 303 26.19 -2.25 -28.16
N VAL A 304 26.30 -3.44 -28.73
CA VAL A 304 25.77 -3.74 -30.06
C VAL A 304 24.30 -4.13 -29.98
N GLN A 305 23.44 -3.47 -30.76
CA GLN A 305 22.06 -3.87 -30.98
C GLN A 305 21.82 -4.02 -32.49
N GLY A 306 21.66 -5.26 -32.95
CA GLY A 306 21.57 -5.56 -34.38
C GLY A 306 22.85 -5.17 -35.13
N THR A 307 22.76 -4.21 -36.06
CA THR A 307 23.91 -3.66 -36.81
C THR A 307 24.26 -2.22 -36.39
N SER A 308 23.86 -1.81 -35.18
CA SER A 308 24.13 -0.46 -34.65
C SER A 308 24.85 -0.51 -33.31
N LEU A 309 25.63 0.54 -33.03
CA LEU A 309 26.12 0.80 -31.70
C LEU A 309 25.11 1.69 -30.98
N MET A 310 24.79 1.30 -29.75
CA MET A 310 23.97 2.05 -28.81
C MET A 310 24.88 2.61 -27.71
N HIS A 311 24.50 3.75 -27.13
CA HIS A 311 25.20 4.34 -25.98
C HIS A 311 24.23 4.66 -24.84
N GLN A 312 24.72 4.58 -23.61
CA GLN A 312 23.94 4.90 -22.41
C GLN A 312 24.86 5.54 -21.38
N ARG A 313 24.41 6.63 -20.74
CA ARG A 313 25.13 7.20 -19.58
C ARG A 313 24.76 6.42 -18.32
N SER A 314 25.59 6.55 -17.28
CA SER A 314 25.42 5.78 -16.05
C SER A 314 24.08 5.99 -15.33
N ASP A 315 23.44 7.15 -15.51
CA ASP A 315 22.18 7.50 -14.83
C ASP A 315 20.95 7.46 -15.77
N ASP A 316 21.16 7.14 -17.06
CA ASP A 316 20.07 7.08 -18.03
C ASP A 316 19.38 5.72 -17.93
N LEU A 317 18.05 5.68 -17.93
CA LEU A 317 17.27 4.42 -17.96
C LEU A 317 17.22 3.80 -19.37
N VAL A 318 17.44 4.60 -20.41
CA VAL A 318 17.26 4.23 -21.81
C VAL A 318 18.55 4.52 -22.58
N SER A 319 18.93 3.58 -23.45
CA SER A 319 20.04 3.75 -24.39
C SER A 319 19.61 4.50 -25.64
N GLU A 320 20.48 5.34 -26.19
CA GLU A 320 20.24 6.01 -27.47
C GLU A 320 21.07 5.39 -28.60
N HIS A 321 20.62 5.60 -29.84
CA HIS A 321 21.36 5.19 -31.03
C HIS A 321 22.59 6.07 -31.24
N LEU A 322 23.77 5.45 -31.41
CA LEU A 322 25.01 6.18 -31.65
C LEU A 322 25.36 6.23 -33.15
N VAL A 323 25.48 5.06 -33.78
CA VAL A 323 25.92 4.93 -35.18
C VAL A 323 25.48 3.59 -35.77
N SER A 324 25.13 3.57 -37.06
CA SER A 324 24.90 2.32 -37.79
C SER A 324 26.21 1.82 -38.38
N LEU A 325 26.50 0.54 -38.17
CA LEU A 325 27.75 -0.07 -38.62
C LEU A 325 27.71 -0.52 -40.08
N GLN A 326 26.55 -0.50 -40.74
CA GLN A 326 26.42 -0.93 -42.13
C GLN A 326 27.30 -0.09 -43.06
N GLY A 327 28.21 -0.75 -43.78
CA GLY A 327 29.17 -0.08 -44.67
C GLY A 327 30.20 0.81 -43.94
N SER A 328 30.23 0.79 -42.61
CA SER A 328 31.24 1.52 -41.83
C SER A 328 32.61 0.86 -41.98
N THR A 329 33.67 1.64 -41.86
CA THR A 329 35.03 1.11 -41.72
C THR A 329 35.53 1.36 -40.31
N VAL A 330 36.30 0.42 -39.77
CA VAL A 330 36.89 0.55 -38.43
C VAL A 330 38.39 0.32 -38.51
N SER A 331 39.15 1.22 -37.90
CA SER A 331 40.61 1.20 -37.91
C SER A 331 41.16 1.67 -36.57
N GLU A 332 42.33 1.16 -36.20
CA GLU A 332 43.09 1.65 -35.06
C GLU A 332 43.65 3.04 -35.38
N ALA A 333 43.54 3.98 -34.44
CA ALA A 333 44.03 5.34 -34.61
C ALA A 333 45.48 5.44 -34.09
N THR A 334 46.43 4.94 -34.88
CA THR A 334 47.87 4.90 -34.52
C THR A 334 48.49 6.28 -34.30
N GLU A 335 47.88 7.34 -34.84
CA GLU A 335 48.31 8.73 -34.70
C GLU A 335 47.63 9.48 -33.54
N ALA A 336 46.81 8.82 -32.72
CA ALA A 336 46.11 9.46 -31.61
C ALA A 336 47.00 9.60 -30.35
N ASP A 337 46.88 10.73 -29.64
CA ASP A 337 47.63 11.02 -28.39
C ASP A 337 47.26 10.10 -27.20
N ARG A 338 46.18 9.32 -27.31
CA ARG A 338 45.68 8.43 -26.25
C ARG A 338 45.86 6.96 -26.63
N ARG A 339 46.14 6.12 -25.64
CA ARG A 339 46.24 4.66 -25.80
C ARG A 339 44.88 4.03 -26.13
N TYR A 340 44.91 2.96 -26.91
CA TYR A 340 43.78 2.09 -27.24
C TYR A 340 42.64 2.80 -27.96
N VAL A 341 42.99 3.64 -28.94
CA VAL A 341 42.03 4.46 -29.69
C VAL A 341 41.74 3.83 -31.04
N PHE A 342 40.47 3.81 -31.43
CA PHE A 342 40.02 3.40 -32.75
C PHE A 342 39.00 4.38 -33.32
N ILE A 343 38.87 4.39 -34.64
CA ILE A 343 37.95 5.26 -35.37
C ILE A 343 36.99 4.40 -36.17
N VAL A 344 35.70 4.67 -36.00
CA VAL A 344 34.62 4.16 -36.85
C VAL A 344 34.23 5.27 -37.81
N THR A 345 34.37 4.99 -39.11
CA THR A 345 34.03 5.92 -40.19
C THR A 345 32.77 5.41 -40.89
N GLN A 346 31.68 6.15 -40.74
CA GLN A 346 30.43 5.87 -41.44
C GLN A 346 30.41 6.66 -42.77
N PRO A 347 30.15 6.00 -43.92
CA PRO A 347 29.96 6.69 -45.19
C PRO A 347 28.78 7.68 -45.08
N SER A 348 29.02 8.94 -45.41
CA SER A 348 27.99 9.99 -45.40
C SER A 348 28.12 10.89 -46.63
N ARG A 349 27.09 11.70 -46.93
CA ARG A 349 27.17 12.70 -48.01
C ARG A 349 28.09 13.85 -47.57
N VAL A 350 29.39 13.65 -47.78
CA VAL A 350 30.53 14.59 -47.71
C VAL A 350 30.38 15.72 -46.67
N PRO A 351 31.12 15.69 -45.53
CA PRO A 351 32.17 14.72 -45.16
C PRO A 351 31.62 13.47 -44.45
N ASP A 352 32.42 12.39 -44.49
CA ASP A 352 32.15 11.16 -43.73
C ASP A 352 32.10 11.45 -42.21
N ARG A 353 31.20 10.73 -41.52
CA ARG A 353 31.06 10.87 -40.07
C ARG A 353 32.06 9.94 -39.40
N GLN A 354 33.08 10.53 -38.77
CA GLN A 354 34.06 9.79 -37.97
C GLN A 354 33.73 9.90 -36.48
N LEU A 355 33.68 8.74 -35.81
CA LEU A 355 33.56 8.64 -34.36
C LEU A 355 34.84 8.01 -33.80
N THR A 356 35.45 8.69 -32.84
CA THR A 356 36.69 8.22 -32.20
C THR A 356 36.37 7.68 -30.81
N PHE A 357 36.78 6.43 -30.58
CA PHE A 357 36.55 5.70 -29.35
C PHE A 357 37.87 5.33 -28.68
N GLN A 358 37.86 5.23 -27.36
CA GLN A 358 38.98 4.75 -26.56
C GLN A 358 38.52 3.57 -25.68
N ALA A 359 39.20 2.43 -25.87
CA ALA A 359 39.03 1.19 -25.11
C ALA A 359 39.87 1.18 -23.81
N CYS A 360 39.60 0.23 -22.91
CA CYS A 360 40.30 0.15 -21.61
C CYS A 360 41.62 -0.64 -21.67
N SER A 361 41.76 -1.58 -22.61
CA SER A 361 42.95 -2.41 -22.81
C SER A 361 43.22 -2.67 -24.30
N ASN A 362 44.38 -3.23 -24.62
CA ASN A 362 44.69 -3.64 -25.99
C ASN A 362 43.80 -4.80 -26.46
N LYS A 363 43.44 -5.72 -25.55
CA LYS A 363 42.51 -6.81 -25.83
C LYS A 363 41.13 -6.24 -26.15
N ASP A 364 40.62 -5.34 -25.31
CA ASP A 364 39.32 -4.69 -25.51
C ASP A 364 39.26 -3.91 -26.82
N LEU A 365 40.34 -3.21 -27.19
CA LEU A 365 40.49 -2.56 -28.50
C LEU A 365 40.31 -3.54 -29.66
N ILE A 366 41.07 -4.64 -29.65
CA ILE A 366 41.05 -5.64 -30.72
C ILE A 366 39.66 -6.27 -30.84
N GLU A 367 39.03 -6.59 -29.71
CA GLU A 367 37.69 -7.14 -29.67
C GLU A 367 36.64 -6.18 -30.25
N TRP A 368 36.65 -4.90 -29.85
CA TRP A 368 35.75 -3.89 -30.40
C TRP A 368 35.93 -3.70 -31.91
N ILE A 369 37.18 -3.61 -32.38
CA ILE A 369 37.48 -3.48 -33.82
C ILE A 369 36.96 -4.70 -34.60
N ASN A 370 37.18 -5.92 -34.10
CA ASN A 370 36.77 -7.13 -34.78
C ASN A 370 35.25 -7.27 -34.86
N VAL A 371 34.54 -7.02 -33.77
CA VAL A 371 33.07 -7.06 -33.74
C VAL A 371 32.49 -6.02 -34.71
N ILE A 372 32.98 -4.79 -34.66
CA ILE A 372 32.50 -3.72 -35.56
C ILE A 372 32.78 -4.06 -37.02
N ARG A 373 33.98 -4.60 -37.34
CA ARG A 373 34.35 -5.00 -38.70
C ARG A 373 33.44 -6.11 -39.22
N ASN A 374 33.16 -7.12 -38.40
CA ASN A 374 32.29 -8.24 -38.76
C ASN A 374 30.86 -7.76 -39.05
N LEU A 375 30.36 -6.80 -38.28
CA LEU A 375 29.03 -6.21 -38.45
C LEU A 375 28.94 -5.23 -39.62
N ALA A 376 30.06 -4.67 -40.07
CA ALA A 376 30.09 -3.77 -41.21
C ALA A 376 30.08 -4.49 -42.57
N VAL A 377 30.65 -5.70 -42.64
CA VAL A 377 30.81 -6.51 -43.87
C VAL A 377 29.62 -7.43 -44.14
N SER A 378 28.80 -7.73 -43.13
CA SER A 378 27.69 -8.68 -43.22
C SER A 378 26.54 -8.29 -44.18
N SER A 379 26.66 -7.18 -44.92
CA SER A 379 25.70 -6.76 -45.95
C SER A 379 26.16 -6.96 -47.41
N SER A 380 27.36 -7.50 -47.69
CA SER A 380 27.87 -7.65 -49.08
C SER A 380 27.85 -9.08 -49.66
N SER A 381 26.89 -9.92 -49.27
CA SER A 381 26.68 -11.24 -49.90
C SER A 381 25.33 -11.29 -50.60
N PRO A 382 25.25 -11.53 -51.93
CA PRO A 382 23.98 -11.84 -52.56
C PRO A 382 23.50 -13.20 -52.03
N VAL A 383 22.28 -13.21 -51.50
CA VAL A 383 21.59 -14.38 -50.97
C VAL A 383 21.50 -15.45 -52.06
N SER A 384 22.47 -16.37 -52.06
CA SER A 384 22.51 -17.54 -52.94
C SER A 384 22.88 -18.73 -52.07
N ASN A 385 21.91 -19.60 -51.82
CA ASN A 385 22.06 -20.93 -51.24
C ASN A 385 22.76 -21.02 -49.88
N LEU A 386 22.00 -20.75 -48.80
CA LEU A 386 22.19 -21.50 -47.55
C LEU A 386 21.50 -22.86 -47.71
N GLN A 387 22.18 -23.81 -48.37
CA GLN A 387 21.99 -25.21 -48.00
C GLN A 387 22.60 -25.35 -46.62
N ILE A 388 21.75 -25.39 -45.59
CA ILE A 388 22.18 -25.90 -44.29
C ILE A 388 22.36 -27.40 -44.50
N ASP A 389 23.57 -27.89 -44.23
CA ASP A 389 23.84 -29.30 -44.10
C ASP A 389 22.90 -29.84 -43.01
N GLU A 390 21.97 -30.73 -43.37
CA GLU A 390 20.96 -31.30 -42.44
C GLU A 390 21.62 -31.99 -41.23
N SER A 391 22.95 -32.17 -41.25
CA SER A 391 23.77 -32.75 -40.19
C SER A 391 24.22 -31.77 -39.08
N GLU A 392 24.02 -30.45 -39.20
CA GLU A 392 24.52 -29.46 -38.21
C GLU A 392 23.47 -28.90 -37.22
N LEU A 393 22.18 -29.19 -37.42
CA LEU A 393 21.12 -28.78 -36.50
C LEU A 393 20.98 -29.82 -35.38
N ASP A 394 21.68 -29.60 -34.26
CA ASP A 394 21.59 -30.47 -33.08
C ASP A 394 20.20 -30.39 -32.42
N ILE A 395 19.30 -31.26 -32.90
CA ILE A 395 17.95 -31.51 -32.38
C ILE A 395 17.95 -32.21 -31.01
N THR A 396 19.11 -32.62 -30.47
CA THR A 396 19.21 -33.29 -29.17
C THR A 396 19.44 -32.33 -27.99
N SER A 397 19.83 -31.09 -28.27
CA SER A 397 20.23 -30.12 -27.25
C SER A 397 19.09 -29.54 -26.41
N HIS A 398 17.87 -29.43 -26.94
CA HIS A 398 16.71 -28.86 -26.22
C HIS A 398 15.42 -29.57 -26.65
N PRO A 399 14.53 -29.94 -25.71
CA PRO A 399 13.29 -30.62 -26.04
C PRO A 399 12.35 -29.72 -26.88
N ILE A 400 11.85 -30.26 -28.00
CA ILE A 400 10.84 -29.61 -28.84
C ILE A 400 9.46 -30.12 -28.42
N GLN A 401 8.54 -29.20 -28.15
CA GLN A 401 7.18 -29.51 -27.72
C GLN A 401 6.18 -29.24 -28.85
N PHE A 402 5.29 -30.21 -29.12
CA PHE A 402 4.28 -30.11 -30.19
C PHE A 402 2.85 -29.89 -29.66
N ASP A 403 2.67 -29.88 -28.35
CA ASP A 403 1.39 -29.62 -27.69
C ASP A 403 1.34 -28.19 -27.10
N LEU A 404 0.18 -27.54 -27.25
CA LEU A 404 -0.08 -26.19 -26.74
C LEU A 404 -0.15 -26.09 -25.20
N LEU A 405 -0.23 -27.23 -24.50
CA LEU A 405 -0.58 -27.32 -23.07
C LEU A 405 0.52 -26.88 -22.09
N THR A 406 1.70 -26.47 -22.57
CA THR A 406 2.87 -26.17 -21.72
C THR A 406 3.44 -24.76 -21.95
N ILE A 407 2.82 -23.97 -22.83
CA ILE A 407 3.46 -22.79 -23.43
C ILE A 407 2.86 -21.48 -22.88
N GLY A 408 1.67 -21.52 -22.27
CA GLY A 408 1.05 -20.38 -21.59
C GLY A 408 0.48 -20.77 -20.22
N GLN A 409 0.27 -19.80 -19.33
CA GLN A 409 -0.35 -20.04 -18.03
C GLN A 409 -1.79 -20.53 -18.25
N LEU A 410 -2.20 -21.67 -17.67
CA LEU A 410 -3.61 -22.07 -17.64
C LEU A 410 -4.33 -21.23 -16.57
N PRO A 411 -5.41 -20.50 -16.88
CA PRO A 411 -6.12 -19.72 -15.87
C PRO A 411 -7.05 -20.56 -15.00
N SER A 412 -7.20 -20.14 -13.75
CA SER A 412 -8.33 -20.45 -12.88
C SER A 412 -9.65 -20.02 -13.56
N PRO A 413 -10.79 -20.70 -13.33
CA PRO A 413 -12.00 -20.65 -14.16
C PRO A 413 -12.84 -19.35 -14.12
N SER A 414 -12.26 -18.19 -13.81
CA SER A 414 -13.01 -16.93 -13.67
C SER A 414 -12.21 -15.75 -14.20
N SER A 415 -12.37 -15.41 -15.49
CA SER A 415 -12.31 -14.02 -16.02
C SER A 415 -12.20 -13.93 -17.54
N LEU A 416 -13.23 -14.35 -18.29
CA LEU A 416 -13.39 -13.88 -19.67
C LEU A 416 -14.87 -13.59 -19.94
N LYS A 417 -15.21 -12.31 -20.12
CA LYS A 417 -16.54 -11.90 -20.61
C LYS A 417 -16.60 -12.18 -22.12
N PRO A 418 -17.64 -12.86 -22.62
CA PRO A 418 -17.82 -13.10 -24.05
C PRO A 418 -18.52 -11.89 -24.67
N ASN A 419 -17.76 -11.04 -25.38
CA ASN A 419 -18.18 -10.25 -26.54
C ASN A 419 -17.28 -9.03 -26.69
N GLU A 420 -16.23 -9.18 -27.48
CA GLU A 420 -15.60 -8.05 -28.15
C GLU A 420 -15.35 -8.45 -29.60
N ASN A 421 -15.96 -7.73 -30.53
CA ASN A 421 -15.71 -7.86 -31.97
C ASN A 421 -14.27 -7.42 -32.27
N ARG A 422 -13.31 -8.32 -32.03
CA ARG A 422 -11.88 -8.08 -32.24
C ARG A 422 -11.40 -8.92 -33.43
N PRO A 423 -10.38 -8.45 -34.17
CA PRO A 423 -9.81 -9.20 -35.29
C PRO A 423 -9.31 -10.57 -34.80
N HIS A 424 -9.76 -11.63 -35.47
CA HIS A 424 -9.37 -13.02 -35.21
C HIS A 424 -8.58 -13.55 -36.39
N PHE A 425 -7.50 -14.28 -36.13
CA PHE A 425 -6.71 -14.96 -37.16
C PHE A 425 -6.78 -16.48 -36.95
N GLU A 426 -7.07 -17.22 -38.01
CA GLU A 426 -6.88 -18.67 -38.01
C GLU A 426 -5.38 -18.97 -38.10
N VAL A 427 -4.83 -19.59 -37.06
CA VAL A 427 -3.44 -20.01 -37.02
C VAL A 427 -3.33 -21.47 -36.59
N ARG A 428 -2.24 -22.13 -36.96
CA ARG A 428 -1.96 -23.51 -36.56
C ARG A 428 -0.67 -23.56 -35.78
N PHE A 429 -0.70 -24.18 -34.60
CA PHE A 429 0.49 -24.32 -33.79
C PHE A 429 1.38 -25.43 -34.35
N LEU A 430 2.63 -25.09 -34.70
CA LEU A 430 3.58 -26.00 -35.31
C LEU A 430 4.52 -26.63 -34.28
N GLY A 431 4.82 -25.94 -33.18
CA GLY A 431 5.67 -26.46 -32.12
C GLY A 431 6.40 -25.35 -31.38
N SER A 432 7.06 -25.69 -30.29
CA SER A 432 7.88 -24.75 -29.53
C SER A 432 9.21 -25.34 -29.10
N VAL A 433 10.20 -24.48 -28.94
CA VAL A 433 11.54 -24.89 -28.52
C VAL A 433 12.13 -23.83 -27.58
N GLN A 434 12.79 -24.31 -26.53
CA GLN A 434 13.48 -23.45 -25.58
C GLN A 434 14.76 -22.90 -26.22
N MET A 435 15.01 -21.61 -26.05
CA MET A 435 16.19 -20.92 -26.55
C MET A 435 17.19 -20.70 -25.41
N ALA A 436 18.47 -21.02 -25.65
CA ALA A 436 19.57 -20.76 -24.73
C ALA A 436 19.92 -19.26 -24.70
N GLY A 437 19.20 -18.50 -23.88
CA GLY A 437 19.41 -17.06 -23.66
C GLY A 437 18.92 -16.15 -24.79
N VAL A 438 18.87 -14.82 -24.55
CA VAL A 438 18.56 -13.80 -25.57
C VAL A 438 19.81 -13.65 -26.45
N PRO A 439 19.82 -14.16 -27.69
CA PRO A 439 21.00 -14.05 -28.52
C PRO A 439 21.00 -12.66 -29.15
N SER A 440 22.08 -11.92 -28.92
CA SER A 440 22.51 -10.83 -29.79
C SER A 440 22.58 -11.34 -31.24
N GLY A 441 21.57 -10.99 -32.03
CA GLY A 441 21.25 -11.65 -33.31
C GLY A 441 19.82 -12.22 -33.38
N GLY A 442 18.90 -11.77 -32.52
CA GLY A 442 17.53 -12.27 -32.31
C GLY A 442 16.84 -12.89 -33.53
N GLU A 443 16.77 -12.20 -34.66
CA GLU A 443 16.11 -12.73 -35.86
C GLU A 443 16.74 -14.01 -36.44
N GLN A 444 18.08 -14.14 -36.39
CA GLN A 444 18.77 -15.33 -36.91
C GLN A 444 18.56 -16.54 -36.01
N ALA A 445 18.60 -16.34 -34.70
CA ALA A 445 18.37 -17.42 -33.74
C ALA A 445 16.91 -17.88 -33.76
N VAL A 446 15.96 -16.94 -33.88
CA VAL A 446 14.55 -17.30 -34.01
C VAL A 446 14.29 -17.99 -35.35
N GLN A 447 14.93 -17.56 -36.44
CA GLN A 447 14.85 -18.31 -37.71
C GLN A 447 15.42 -19.73 -37.59
N ALA A 448 16.55 -19.90 -36.90
CA ALA A 448 17.12 -21.22 -36.64
C ALA A 448 16.18 -22.09 -35.80
N SER A 449 15.50 -21.51 -34.81
CA SER A 449 14.47 -22.20 -34.00
C SER A 449 13.25 -22.60 -34.83
N ILE A 450 12.77 -21.74 -35.73
CA ILE A 450 11.70 -22.05 -36.68
C ILE A 450 12.12 -23.25 -37.55
N ASP A 451 13.32 -23.21 -38.12
CA ASP A 451 13.85 -24.27 -38.97
C ASP A 451 13.99 -25.60 -38.18
N LYS A 452 14.41 -25.54 -36.91
CA LYS A 452 14.51 -26.69 -35.99
C LYS A 452 13.15 -27.35 -35.74
N VAL A 453 12.12 -26.57 -35.43
CA VAL A 453 10.75 -27.08 -35.18
C VAL A 453 10.18 -27.72 -36.46
N LEU A 454 10.33 -27.07 -37.60
CA LEU A 454 9.84 -27.59 -38.89
C LEU A 454 10.57 -28.87 -39.31
N LEU A 455 11.89 -28.94 -39.11
CA LEU A 455 12.69 -30.13 -39.37
C LEU A 455 12.27 -31.30 -38.47
N ALA A 456 12.07 -31.04 -37.18
CA ALA A 456 11.61 -32.05 -36.23
C ALA A 456 10.22 -32.59 -36.58
N ARG A 457 9.27 -31.74 -37.00
CA ARG A 457 7.95 -32.20 -37.51
C ARG A 457 8.08 -33.13 -38.71
N LYS A 458 9.00 -32.81 -39.63
CA LYS A 458 9.26 -33.61 -40.84
C LYS A 458 9.89 -34.96 -40.51
N ILE A 459 10.85 -34.99 -39.58
CA ILE A 459 11.52 -36.22 -39.12
C ILE A 459 10.55 -37.14 -38.38
N HIS A 460 9.69 -36.57 -37.53
CA HIS A 460 8.76 -37.31 -36.69
C HIS A 460 7.39 -37.56 -37.35
N GLU A 461 7.24 -37.27 -38.65
CA GLU A 461 6.00 -37.48 -39.43
C GLU A 461 4.74 -36.92 -38.72
N ILE A 462 4.83 -35.71 -38.15
CA ILE A 462 3.73 -35.09 -37.40
C ILE A 462 2.76 -34.41 -38.39
N GLU A 463 1.75 -35.16 -38.82
CA GLU A 463 0.87 -34.77 -39.94
C GLU A 463 -0.28 -33.82 -39.58
N SER A 464 -0.56 -33.52 -38.30
CA SER A 464 -1.64 -32.58 -37.93
C SER A 464 -1.16 -31.45 -37.02
N PRO A 465 -1.14 -30.19 -37.49
CA PRO A 465 -0.97 -29.03 -36.61
C PRO A 465 -2.32 -28.65 -35.99
N HIS A 466 -2.34 -28.32 -34.69
CA HIS A 466 -3.56 -27.99 -33.97
C HIS A 466 -4.09 -26.61 -34.43
N PRO A 467 -5.30 -26.52 -35.01
CA PRO A 467 -5.87 -25.25 -35.42
C PRO A 467 -6.37 -24.47 -34.20
N VAL A 468 -5.99 -23.20 -34.11
CA VAL A 468 -6.39 -22.28 -33.03
C VAL A 468 -6.72 -20.90 -33.60
N HIS A 469 -7.61 -20.18 -32.93
CA HIS A 469 -7.86 -18.77 -33.21
C HIS A 469 -6.98 -17.90 -32.34
N LEU A 470 -6.17 -17.05 -32.99
CA LEU A 470 -5.38 -16.01 -32.34
C LEU A 470 -6.20 -14.73 -32.27
N ILE A 471 -6.37 -14.22 -31.05
CA ILE A 471 -7.09 -12.97 -30.77
C ILE A 471 -6.18 -12.06 -29.95
N CYS A 472 -5.97 -10.84 -30.42
CA CYS A 472 -5.28 -9.82 -29.63
C CYS A 472 -6.29 -9.09 -28.75
N SER A 473 -5.97 -9.00 -27.47
CA SER A 473 -6.68 -8.19 -26.49
C SER A 473 -5.85 -6.98 -26.08
N SER A 474 -6.45 -5.96 -25.45
CA SER A 474 -5.77 -4.71 -25.06
C SER A 474 -4.51 -4.89 -24.22
N ARG A 475 -4.31 -6.05 -23.58
CA ARG A 475 -3.09 -6.38 -22.81
C ARG A 475 -2.53 -7.78 -23.03
N ARG A 476 -3.16 -8.61 -23.88
CA ARG A 476 -2.86 -10.07 -23.97
C ARG A 476 -3.10 -10.63 -25.36
N VAL A 477 -2.34 -11.63 -25.77
CA VAL A 477 -2.62 -12.50 -26.92
C VAL A 477 -3.28 -13.77 -26.43
N LEU A 478 -4.43 -14.13 -27.00
CA LEU A 478 -5.22 -15.31 -26.64
C LEU A 478 -5.18 -16.32 -27.79
N LEU A 479 -4.97 -17.59 -27.48
CA LEU A 479 -5.12 -18.72 -28.40
C LEU A 479 -6.31 -19.57 -27.96
N LYS A 480 -7.36 -19.63 -28.78
CA LYS A 480 -8.59 -20.41 -28.53
C LYS A 480 -8.67 -21.62 -29.46
N ASP A 481 -9.36 -22.68 -29.05
CA ASP A 481 -9.61 -23.82 -29.93
C ASP A 481 -10.43 -23.39 -31.16
N ALA A 482 -10.06 -23.88 -32.35
CA ALA A 482 -10.78 -23.57 -33.57
C ALA A 482 -12.16 -24.26 -33.67
N ASN A 483 -12.37 -25.36 -32.94
CA ASN A 483 -13.65 -26.07 -32.90
C ASN A 483 -14.55 -25.64 -31.73
N ASP A 484 -13.97 -25.00 -30.71
CA ASP A 484 -14.68 -24.47 -29.55
C ASP A 484 -14.09 -23.14 -29.07
N GLU A 485 -14.65 -22.03 -29.54
CA GLU A 485 -14.24 -20.66 -29.23
C GLU A 485 -14.37 -20.29 -27.73
N THR A 486 -15.02 -21.13 -26.91
CA THR A 486 -15.07 -20.96 -25.45
C THR A 486 -13.86 -21.55 -24.74
N THR A 487 -13.18 -22.50 -25.39
CA THR A 487 -12.00 -23.17 -24.84
C THR A 487 -10.73 -22.36 -25.17
N LEU A 488 -10.17 -21.70 -24.15
CA LEU A 488 -8.86 -21.06 -24.23
C LEU A 488 -7.75 -22.12 -24.11
N LYS A 489 -6.84 -22.17 -25.08
CA LYS A 489 -5.69 -23.12 -25.12
C LYS A 489 -4.43 -22.54 -24.51
N ALA A 490 -4.17 -21.25 -24.72
CA ALA A 490 -3.06 -20.53 -24.13
C ALA A 490 -3.34 -19.03 -24.14
N PHE A 491 -2.68 -18.27 -23.27
CA PHE A 491 -2.58 -16.82 -23.38
C PHE A 491 -1.17 -16.35 -23.06
N PHE A 492 -0.84 -15.17 -23.58
CA PHE A 492 0.42 -14.49 -23.38
C PHE A 492 0.15 -13.03 -23.05
N ASP A 493 0.65 -12.53 -21.93
CA ASP A 493 0.58 -11.11 -21.63
C ASP A 493 1.58 -10.37 -22.52
N PHE A 494 1.24 -9.17 -23.00
CA PHE A 494 2.17 -8.39 -23.83
C PHE A 494 3.49 -8.08 -23.11
N SER A 495 3.48 -8.05 -21.77
CA SER A 495 4.69 -7.93 -20.94
C SER A 495 5.65 -9.11 -21.07
N ASP A 496 5.13 -10.29 -21.40
CA ASP A 496 5.89 -11.54 -21.43
C ASP A 496 6.34 -11.89 -22.85
N ILE A 497 5.84 -11.17 -23.86
CA ILE A 497 6.23 -11.31 -25.26
C ILE A 497 7.47 -10.45 -25.50
N ALA A 498 8.62 -11.09 -25.68
CA ALA A 498 9.89 -10.43 -25.92
C ALA A 498 10.08 -10.01 -27.39
N LEU A 499 9.59 -10.83 -28.33
CA LEU A 499 9.74 -10.61 -29.78
C LEU A 499 8.71 -11.42 -30.56
N TRP A 500 8.29 -10.92 -31.73
CA TRP A 500 7.61 -11.71 -32.76
C TRP A 500 8.24 -11.47 -34.12
N MET A 501 8.26 -12.48 -34.98
CA MET A 501 8.78 -12.33 -36.34
C MET A 501 8.18 -13.30 -37.34
N VAL A 502 8.03 -12.85 -38.58
CA VAL A 502 7.70 -13.69 -39.74
C VAL A 502 8.96 -14.46 -40.17
N SER A 503 8.77 -15.72 -40.56
CA SER A 503 9.84 -16.56 -41.11
C SER A 503 10.34 -15.98 -42.43
N LYS A 504 11.67 -15.94 -42.60
CA LYS A 504 12.33 -15.50 -43.84
C LYS A 504 12.17 -16.52 -44.98
N ARG A 505 11.72 -17.75 -44.68
CA ARG A 505 11.57 -18.85 -45.66
C ARG A 505 10.13 -19.10 -46.10
N ASN A 506 9.15 -18.75 -45.27
CA ASN A 506 7.73 -18.94 -45.57
C ASN A 506 6.91 -17.79 -44.96
N GLU A 507 6.21 -17.05 -45.81
CA GLU A 507 5.39 -15.89 -45.42
C GLU A 507 4.19 -16.24 -44.52
N ASN A 508 3.81 -17.52 -44.47
CA ASN A 508 2.75 -18.01 -43.59
C ASN A 508 3.26 -18.43 -42.21
N HIS A 509 4.57 -18.58 -42.01
CA HIS A 509 5.11 -18.97 -40.70
C HIS A 509 5.57 -17.76 -39.90
N PHE A 510 5.28 -17.74 -38.60
CA PHE A 510 5.85 -16.77 -37.66
C PHE A 510 6.19 -17.42 -36.33
N ALA A 511 7.01 -16.73 -35.55
CA ALA A 511 7.36 -17.12 -34.20
C ALA A 511 6.97 -16.03 -33.20
N LEU A 512 6.48 -16.47 -32.04
CA LEU A 512 6.29 -15.67 -30.84
C LEU A 512 7.33 -16.09 -29.80
N ILE A 513 8.13 -15.14 -29.33
CA ILE A 513 9.14 -15.36 -28.29
C ILE A 513 8.59 -14.85 -26.97
N THR A 514 8.44 -15.75 -26.01
CA THR A 514 7.92 -15.42 -24.68
C THR A 514 8.91 -15.77 -23.60
N SER A 515 8.96 -14.97 -22.53
CA SER A 515 9.72 -15.32 -21.34
C SER A 515 8.91 -16.29 -20.48
N ALA A 516 9.38 -17.54 -20.37
CA ALA A 516 8.79 -18.53 -19.48
C ALA A 516 9.48 -18.47 -18.11
N LYS A 517 8.72 -18.21 -17.04
CA LYS A 517 9.16 -18.45 -15.65
C LYS A 517 8.89 -19.92 -15.33
N ASP A 518 9.93 -20.76 -15.30
CA ASP A 518 9.77 -22.16 -14.91
C ASP A 518 9.76 -22.28 -13.38
N ASN A 519 8.63 -22.72 -12.81
CA ASN A 519 8.47 -22.94 -11.37
C ASN A 519 8.93 -24.33 -10.90
N ARG A 520 9.65 -25.11 -11.74
CA ARG A 520 9.94 -26.53 -11.47
C ARG A 520 11.42 -26.95 -11.50
N SER A 521 12.37 -26.05 -11.66
CA SER A 521 13.81 -26.39 -11.61
C SER A 521 14.64 -25.37 -10.84
N ASP A 522 15.58 -25.84 -10.02
CA ASP A 522 16.48 -25.05 -9.16
C ASP A 522 17.55 -24.23 -9.92
N GLU A 523 17.41 -24.06 -11.25
CA GLU A 523 18.28 -23.22 -12.08
C GLU A 523 17.54 -21.92 -12.46
N GLU A 524 17.83 -20.83 -11.74
CA GLU A 524 17.32 -19.49 -12.05
C GLU A 524 17.88 -18.95 -13.39
N GLY A 525 17.21 -19.27 -14.49
CA GLY A 525 17.38 -18.64 -15.79
C GLY A 525 16.04 -18.14 -16.34
N ILE A 526 16.00 -16.91 -16.87
CA ILE A 526 14.87 -16.52 -17.74
C ILE A 526 15.01 -17.34 -19.01
N HIS A 527 14.13 -18.32 -19.19
CA HIS A 527 14.12 -19.14 -20.39
C HIS A 527 13.20 -18.51 -21.43
N LEU A 528 13.73 -18.29 -22.62
CA LEU A 528 12.93 -17.84 -23.75
C LEU A 528 12.33 -19.06 -24.45
N MET A 529 11.03 -19.04 -24.67
CA MET A 529 10.33 -20.03 -25.45
C MET A 529 10.03 -19.47 -26.84
N CYS A 530 10.40 -20.20 -27.88
CA CYS A 530 10.06 -19.87 -29.26
C CYS A 530 8.86 -20.70 -29.70
N SER A 531 7.68 -20.11 -29.76
CA SER A 531 6.45 -20.74 -30.27
C SER A 531 6.29 -20.46 -31.76
N VAL A 532 6.25 -21.50 -32.58
CA VAL A 532 6.14 -21.40 -34.05
C VAL A 532 4.71 -21.68 -34.48
N LEU A 533 4.14 -20.78 -35.27
CA LEU A 533 2.76 -20.85 -35.76
C LEU A 533 2.70 -20.61 -37.27
N GLU A 534 1.70 -21.19 -37.91
CA GLU A 534 1.32 -20.96 -39.30
C GLU A 534 0.04 -20.12 -39.35
N ALA A 535 0.03 -18.99 -40.05
CA ALA A 535 -1.15 -18.17 -40.28
C ALA A 535 -1.82 -18.56 -41.62
N ALA A 536 -3.15 -18.69 -41.62
CA ALA A 536 -3.92 -18.99 -42.83
C ALA A 536 -3.87 -17.85 -43.86
N ASP A 537 -3.93 -16.60 -43.38
CA ASP A 537 -4.02 -15.38 -44.21
C ASP A 537 -2.72 -14.55 -44.20
N GLY A 538 -1.57 -15.22 -44.15
CA GLY A 538 -0.24 -14.59 -44.15
C GLY A 538 0.17 -14.01 -42.80
N ALA A 539 1.38 -14.36 -42.36
CA ALA A 539 1.82 -14.04 -41.01
C ALA A 539 2.20 -12.56 -40.79
N ALA A 540 2.42 -11.82 -41.89
CA ALA A 540 2.66 -10.37 -41.84
C ALA A 540 1.46 -9.59 -41.28
N ASN A 541 0.23 -10.05 -41.55
CA ASN A 541 -0.99 -9.43 -41.03
C ASN A 541 -1.10 -9.59 -39.52
N VAL A 542 -0.78 -10.79 -39.01
CA VAL A 542 -0.74 -11.08 -37.57
C VAL A 542 0.32 -10.23 -36.86
N CYS A 543 1.54 -10.17 -37.42
CA CYS A 543 2.63 -9.38 -36.84
C CYS A 543 2.37 -7.87 -36.87
N SER A 544 1.66 -7.38 -37.90
CA SER A 544 1.27 -5.96 -38.01
C SER A 544 0.21 -5.59 -36.97
N LEU A 545 -0.77 -6.47 -36.71
CA LEU A 545 -1.73 -6.27 -35.64
C LEU A 545 -1.04 -6.26 -34.27
N LEU A 546 -0.14 -7.23 -34.01
CA LEU A 546 0.62 -7.28 -32.76
C LEU A 546 1.42 -5.98 -32.53
N ALA A 547 2.02 -5.42 -33.57
CA ALA A 547 2.72 -4.15 -33.50
C ALA A 547 1.79 -2.96 -33.21
N GLN A 548 0.61 -2.92 -33.83
CA GLN A 548 -0.39 -1.88 -33.58
C GLN A 548 -0.92 -1.95 -32.14
N GLU A 549 -1.38 -3.11 -31.69
CA GLU A 549 -1.93 -3.31 -30.34
C GLU A 549 -0.88 -3.06 -29.25
N THR A 550 0.38 -3.45 -29.49
CA THR A 550 1.48 -3.14 -28.54
C THR A 550 1.77 -1.64 -28.50
N SER A 551 1.72 -0.95 -29.64
CA SER A 551 1.89 0.51 -29.71
C SER A 551 0.75 1.24 -28.99
N ASP A 552 -0.49 0.82 -29.20
CA ASP A 552 -1.67 1.42 -28.59
C ASP A 552 -1.66 1.19 -27.07
N ALA A 553 -1.34 -0.01 -26.60
CA ALA A 553 -1.15 -0.32 -25.18
C ALA A 553 -0.01 0.50 -24.54
N PHE A 554 1.08 0.74 -25.28
CA PHE A 554 2.18 1.58 -24.83
C PHE A 554 1.81 3.07 -24.76
N GLN A 555 1.03 3.58 -25.73
CA GLN A 555 0.54 4.96 -25.72
C GLN A 555 -0.48 5.19 -24.59
N GLU A 556 -1.35 4.22 -24.32
CA GLU A 556 -2.27 4.27 -23.17
C GLU A 556 -1.49 4.34 -21.86
N ALA A 557 -0.48 3.50 -21.68
CA ALA A 557 0.41 3.51 -20.51
C ALA A 557 1.19 4.84 -20.38
N GLN A 558 1.67 5.43 -21.48
CA GLN A 558 2.31 6.75 -21.46
C GLN A 558 1.32 7.88 -21.15
N GLY A 559 0.09 7.81 -21.68
CA GLY A 559 -0.99 8.75 -21.40
C GLY A 559 -1.32 8.80 -19.91
N GLU A 560 -1.48 7.62 -19.30
CA GLU A 560 -1.68 7.48 -17.85
C GLU A 560 -0.50 8.07 -17.05
N LEU A 561 0.75 7.79 -17.46
CA LEU A 561 1.94 8.33 -16.81
C LEU A 561 2.05 9.87 -16.91
N SER A 562 1.65 10.44 -18.06
CA SER A 562 1.66 11.88 -18.27
C SER A 562 0.57 12.61 -17.47
N ALA A 563 -0.61 11.99 -17.32
CA ALA A 563 -1.69 12.51 -16.48
C ALA A 563 -1.31 12.50 -15.00
N VAL A 564 -0.59 11.47 -14.55
CA VAL A 564 -0.04 11.38 -13.19
C VAL A 564 0.96 12.51 -12.93
N ARG A 565 1.90 12.76 -13.85
CA ARG A 565 2.88 13.86 -13.73
C ARG A 565 2.22 15.25 -13.70
N LEU A 566 1.14 15.46 -14.46
CA LEU A 566 0.41 16.72 -14.45
C LEU A 566 -0.34 16.95 -13.12
N ALA A 567 -0.85 15.87 -12.52
CA ALA A 567 -1.51 15.90 -11.22
C ALA A 567 -0.53 16.14 -10.06
N GLU A 568 0.68 15.57 -10.14
CA GLU A 568 1.76 15.81 -9.16
C GLU A 568 2.24 17.25 -9.20
N LYS A 569 2.41 17.84 -10.40
CA LYS A 569 2.83 19.23 -10.55
C LYS A 569 1.81 20.23 -10.00
N LYS A 570 0.51 19.98 -10.20
CA LYS A 570 -0.56 20.79 -9.57
C LYS A 570 -0.54 20.74 -8.05
N LYS A 571 -0.24 19.57 -7.46
CA LYS A 571 -0.13 19.42 -6.00
C LYS A 571 1.10 20.11 -5.42
N GLU A 572 2.19 20.24 -6.18
CA GLU A 572 3.36 21.02 -5.76
C GLU A 572 3.09 22.53 -5.80
N ASP A 573 2.39 23.02 -6.82
CA ASP A 573 2.04 24.44 -6.95
C ASP A 573 1.07 24.90 -5.84
N GLU A 574 0.09 24.08 -5.45
CA GLU A 574 -0.83 24.36 -4.33
C GLU A 574 -0.13 24.36 -2.96
N LYS A 575 0.98 23.62 -2.83
CA LYS A 575 1.76 23.56 -1.58
C LYS A 575 2.61 24.82 -1.38
N TYR A 576 3.07 25.47 -2.45
CA TYR A 576 3.83 26.71 -2.38
C TYR A 576 2.99 27.95 -2.05
N GLU A 577 1.71 28.00 -2.44
CA GLU A 577 0.81 29.11 -2.05
C GLU A 577 0.43 29.06 -0.55
N SER A 578 0.50 27.90 0.09
CA SER A 578 0.19 27.74 1.53
C SER A 578 1.28 28.22 2.50
N PHE A 579 2.49 28.53 2.00
CA PHE A 579 3.64 29.01 2.79
C PHE A 579 4.02 30.46 2.42
N SER A 580 3.09 31.40 2.60
CA SER A 580 3.46 32.82 2.73
C SER A 580 3.51 33.18 4.22
N PRO A 581 4.66 33.64 4.76
CA PRO A 581 4.75 34.03 6.16
C PRO A 581 3.98 35.34 6.38
N ILE A 582 3.07 35.31 7.35
CA ILE A 582 2.35 36.48 7.87
C ILE A 582 3.39 37.48 8.38
N GLY A 583 3.50 38.61 7.70
CA GLY A 583 4.32 39.74 8.10
C GLY A 583 3.68 40.50 9.26
N ASP A 584 4.52 40.88 10.21
CA ASP A 584 4.23 41.70 11.39
C ASP A 584 3.43 42.98 11.04
N HIS A 585 2.34 43.22 11.80
CA HIS A 585 1.89 44.54 12.22
C HIS A 585 1.05 44.48 13.50
#